data_AF-A0A7W1C2A7-F1
#
_entry.id   AF-A0A7W1C2A7-F1
#
_cell.length_a   1.000
_cell.length_b   1.000
_cell.length_c   1.000
_cell.angle_alpha   90.00
_cell.angle_beta   90.00
_cell.angle_gamma   90.00
#
_symmetry.space_group_name_H-M   'P 1'
#
loop_
_entity.id
_entity.type
_entity.pdbx_description
1 polymer ?
#
loop_
_entity_poly.entity_id
_entity_poly.type
_entity_poly.pdbx_seq_one_letter_code
_entity_poly.pdbx_strand_id
1 'polypeptide(L)'
;MRAERVIVAITLALALHACASAPNPAPGALRPDEWGALINTTDSLANVGRHAAADSALLAFEQAHAGTRAASEVKFWRALYKLDPRSAASTRAEGRAMMDSYASSPEASWYRAQANVLRHLAGEIAAAEQAGGDPIIVPGDNTTAGLAARDRVIRTQRAEIERLNAEIVRLNAELERIKRRLAAPTP
;
A
#
# COMPACT_ATOMS: atom_id res chain seq x y z
N MET A 1 11.49 -71.48 -52.15
CA MET A 1 11.29 -70.02 -52.35
C MET A 1 10.09 -69.58 -51.52
N ARG A 2 10.18 -68.42 -50.84
CA ARG A 2 9.09 -67.67 -50.16
C ARG A 2 8.74 -68.08 -48.73
N ALA A 3 9.61 -67.79 -47.74
CA ALA A 3 9.17 -67.78 -46.33
C ALA A 3 9.98 -66.88 -45.36
N GLU A 4 10.88 -65.98 -45.81
CA GLU A 4 11.84 -65.34 -44.88
C GLU A 4 11.87 -63.80 -44.89
N ARG A 5 10.95 -63.11 -45.57
CA ARG A 5 11.04 -61.64 -45.77
C ARG A 5 10.10 -60.77 -44.94
N VAL A 6 9.37 -61.31 -43.97
CA VAL A 6 8.29 -60.55 -43.28
C VAL A 6 8.67 -60.05 -41.88
N ILE A 7 9.76 -60.54 -41.26
CA ILE A 7 10.02 -60.29 -39.83
C ILE A 7 10.78 -58.97 -39.56
N VAL A 8 11.31 -58.28 -40.58
CA VAL A 8 12.17 -57.08 -40.36
C VAL A 8 11.38 -55.77 -40.22
N ALA A 9 10.07 -55.75 -40.49
CA ALA A 9 9.31 -54.49 -40.56
C ALA A 9 8.64 -54.05 -39.25
N ILE A 10 8.70 -54.83 -38.16
CA ILE A 10 7.93 -54.53 -36.93
C ILE A 10 8.78 -53.93 -35.80
N THR A 11 10.11 -53.89 -35.93
CA THR A 11 11.00 -53.41 -34.86
C THR A 11 11.34 -51.91 -34.90
N LEU A 12 10.85 -51.14 -35.89
CA LEU A 12 11.22 -49.73 -36.09
C LEU A 12 10.05 -48.73 -35.88
N ALA A 13 8.96 -49.13 -35.22
CA ALA A 13 7.80 -48.27 -34.96
C ALA A 13 7.61 -47.87 -33.48
N LEU A 14 8.47 -48.32 -32.57
CA LEU A 14 8.34 -48.05 -31.12
C LEU A 14 9.31 -46.99 -30.57
N ALA A 15 10.19 -46.41 -31.38
CA ALA A 15 11.18 -45.42 -30.91
C ALA A 15 10.72 -43.95 -30.96
N LEU A 16 9.50 -43.66 -31.43
CA LEU A 16 9.02 -42.27 -31.63
C LEU A 16 8.00 -41.77 -30.57
N HIS A 17 7.64 -42.57 -29.57
CA HIS A 17 6.70 -42.14 -28.50
C HIS A 17 7.39 -41.68 -27.20
N ALA A 18 8.72 -41.57 -27.17
CA ALA A 18 9.47 -41.28 -25.93
C ALA A 18 9.74 -39.79 -25.65
N CYS A 19 9.37 -38.86 -26.53
CA CYS A 19 9.67 -37.44 -26.36
C CYS A 19 8.41 -36.59 -26.46
N ALA A 20 7.74 -36.32 -25.32
CA ALA A 20 6.97 -35.08 -25.06
C ALA A 20 6.04 -35.16 -23.82
N SER A 21 6.27 -36.08 -22.88
CA SER A 21 5.68 -35.88 -21.55
C SER A 21 6.48 -34.79 -20.84
N ALA A 22 6.13 -33.53 -21.12
CA ALA A 22 6.56 -32.42 -20.28
C ALA A 22 6.17 -32.78 -18.84
N PRO A 23 7.10 -32.76 -17.88
CA PRO A 23 6.77 -33.06 -16.50
C PRO A 23 5.63 -32.14 -16.09
N ASN A 24 4.49 -32.74 -15.75
CA ASN A 24 3.36 -31.99 -15.23
C ASN A 24 3.89 -31.30 -13.96
N PRO A 25 3.87 -29.95 -13.88
CA PRO A 25 4.37 -29.27 -12.71
C PRO A 25 3.67 -29.84 -11.47
N ALA A 26 4.45 -30.03 -10.40
CA ALA A 26 3.86 -30.44 -9.12
C ALA A 26 2.70 -29.49 -8.79
N PRO A 27 1.56 -30.00 -8.28
CA PRO A 27 0.46 -29.15 -7.87
C PRO A 27 0.98 -28.03 -6.95
N GLY A 28 0.77 -26.76 -7.34
CA GLY A 28 1.23 -25.59 -6.59
C GLY A 28 2.56 -24.97 -7.06
N ALA A 29 3.23 -25.52 -8.08
CA ALA A 29 4.39 -24.85 -8.68
C ALA A 29 3.96 -23.54 -9.35
N LEU A 30 4.48 -22.43 -8.82
CA LEU A 30 4.22 -21.10 -9.33
C LEU A 30 4.86 -20.89 -10.70
N ARG A 31 4.09 -20.42 -11.68
CA ARG A 31 4.67 -20.00 -12.96
C ARG A 31 5.35 -18.64 -12.82
N PRO A 32 6.49 -18.39 -13.49
CA PRO A 32 7.23 -17.13 -13.36
C PRO A 32 6.40 -15.86 -13.68
N ASP A 33 5.43 -15.99 -14.57
CA ASP A 33 4.56 -14.89 -15.04
C ASP A 33 3.37 -14.61 -14.09
N GLU A 34 2.94 -15.59 -13.29
CA GLU A 34 1.73 -15.49 -12.46
C GLU A 34 1.87 -14.42 -11.36
N TRP A 35 3.02 -14.36 -10.70
CA TRP A 35 3.25 -13.36 -9.64
C TRP A 35 3.21 -11.93 -10.19
N GLY A 36 3.88 -11.69 -11.32
CA GLY A 36 3.88 -10.37 -11.96
C GLY A 36 2.48 -9.95 -12.41
N ALA A 37 1.72 -10.88 -12.99
CA ALA A 37 0.33 -10.64 -13.39
C ALA A 37 -0.57 -10.33 -12.18
N LEU A 38 -0.39 -11.06 -11.06
CA LEU A 38 -1.12 -10.79 -9.81
C LEU A 38 -0.86 -9.37 -9.32
N ILE A 39 0.41 -8.98 -9.15
CA ILE A 39 0.77 -7.66 -8.62
C ILE A 39 0.24 -6.53 -9.51
N ASN A 40 0.36 -6.65 -10.84
CA ASN A 40 -0.20 -5.67 -11.77
C ASN A 40 -1.73 -5.55 -11.65
N THR A 41 -2.42 -6.69 -11.48
CA THR A 41 -3.88 -6.72 -11.33
C THR A 41 -4.31 -6.08 -10.02
N THR A 42 -3.65 -6.44 -8.91
CA THR A 42 -4.00 -5.93 -7.58
C THR A 42 -3.66 -4.45 -7.43
N ASP A 43 -2.56 -4.00 -8.05
CA ASP A 43 -2.20 -2.59 -8.09
C ASP A 43 -3.23 -1.76 -8.87
N SER A 44 -3.66 -2.25 -10.04
CA SER A 44 -4.74 -1.63 -10.81
C SER A 44 -6.03 -1.51 -9.98
N LEU A 45 -6.42 -2.58 -9.26
CA LEU A 45 -7.58 -2.58 -8.36
C LEU A 45 -7.45 -1.57 -7.22
N ALA A 46 -6.29 -1.52 -6.53
CA ALA A 46 -6.03 -0.56 -5.47
C ALA A 46 -6.05 0.88 -5.99
N ASN A 47 -5.47 1.12 -7.16
CA ASN A 47 -5.41 2.46 -7.78
C ASN A 47 -6.79 3.04 -8.11
N VAL A 48 -7.78 2.20 -8.44
CA VAL A 48 -9.19 2.63 -8.63
C VAL A 48 -10.02 2.56 -7.34
N GLY A 49 -9.39 2.42 -6.17
CA GLY A 49 -10.04 2.40 -4.87
C GLY A 49 -10.66 1.06 -4.46
N ARG A 50 -10.49 -0.01 -5.26
CA ARG A 50 -11.05 -1.34 -5.01
C ARG A 50 -10.14 -2.20 -4.13
N HIS A 51 -9.72 -1.67 -2.98
CA HIS A 51 -8.79 -2.31 -2.04
C HIS A 51 -9.27 -3.69 -1.55
N ALA A 52 -10.57 -3.87 -1.28
CA ALA A 52 -11.11 -5.16 -0.85
C ALA A 52 -11.00 -6.26 -1.93
N ALA A 53 -11.13 -5.88 -3.21
CA ALA A 53 -10.94 -6.81 -4.32
C ALA A 53 -9.47 -7.18 -4.50
N ALA A 54 -8.56 -6.21 -4.36
CA ALA A 54 -7.12 -6.46 -4.34
C ALA A 54 -6.72 -7.42 -3.21
N ASP A 55 -7.21 -7.17 -1.98
CA ASP A 55 -6.97 -8.03 -0.81
C ASP A 55 -7.50 -9.47 -1.02
N SER A 56 -8.70 -9.60 -1.60
CA SER A 56 -9.30 -10.91 -1.89
C SER A 56 -8.50 -11.70 -2.94
N ALA A 57 -8.02 -11.05 -4.00
CA ALA A 57 -7.20 -11.69 -5.02
C ALA A 57 -5.85 -12.16 -4.46
N LEU A 58 -5.21 -11.33 -3.63
CA LEU A 58 -3.99 -11.67 -2.92
C LEU A 58 -4.20 -12.88 -1.97
N LEU A 59 -5.29 -12.88 -1.20
CA LEU A 59 -5.62 -13.97 -0.29
C LEU A 59 -5.85 -15.29 -1.05
N ALA A 60 -6.57 -15.24 -2.18
CA ALA A 60 -6.79 -16.41 -3.01
C ALA A 60 -5.47 -16.99 -3.56
N PHE A 61 -4.53 -16.12 -3.94
CA PHE A 61 -3.20 -16.54 -4.39
C PHE A 61 -2.37 -17.16 -3.26
N GLU A 62 -2.39 -16.58 -2.05
CA GLU A 62 -1.71 -17.14 -0.87
C GLU A 62 -2.18 -18.58 -0.58
N GLN A 63 -3.50 -18.82 -0.69
CA GLN A 63 -4.10 -20.15 -0.50
C GLN A 63 -3.69 -21.14 -1.61
N ALA A 64 -3.67 -20.71 -2.87
CA ALA A 64 -3.33 -21.55 -4.01
C ALA A 64 -1.84 -21.91 -4.09
N HIS A 65 -0.97 -21.04 -3.58
CA HIS A 65 0.50 -21.18 -3.66
C HIS A 65 1.17 -21.23 -2.28
N ALA A 66 0.50 -21.85 -1.30
CA ALA A 66 1.00 -21.97 0.06
C ALA A 66 2.42 -22.57 0.11
N GLY A 67 3.27 -22.03 0.99
CA GLY A 67 4.67 -22.47 1.15
C GLY A 67 5.63 -21.97 0.06
N THR A 68 5.12 -21.29 -0.98
CA THR A 68 6.00 -20.56 -1.91
C THR A 68 6.45 -19.24 -1.31
N ARG A 69 7.61 -18.75 -1.76
CA ARG A 69 8.07 -17.40 -1.41
C ARG A 69 7.05 -16.33 -1.82
N ALA A 70 6.46 -16.43 -3.01
CA ALA A 70 5.49 -15.44 -3.46
C ALA A 70 4.29 -15.34 -2.50
N ALA A 71 3.80 -16.47 -1.99
CA ALA A 71 2.75 -16.49 -0.98
C ALA A 71 3.19 -15.85 0.35
N SER A 72 4.45 -16.00 0.80
CA SER A 72 4.91 -15.31 2.00
C SER A 72 4.99 -13.79 1.81
N GLU A 73 5.28 -13.33 0.58
CA GLU A 73 5.30 -11.90 0.23
C GLU A 73 3.88 -11.30 0.09
N VAL A 74 2.83 -12.10 -0.07
CA VAL A 74 1.44 -11.61 -0.14
C VAL A 74 1.06 -10.76 1.08
N LYS A 75 1.50 -11.15 2.29
CA LYS A 75 1.19 -10.43 3.52
C LYS A 75 1.66 -8.98 3.49
N PHE A 76 2.82 -8.72 2.87
CA PHE A 76 3.32 -7.36 2.66
C PHE A 76 2.39 -6.54 1.78
N TRP A 77 1.97 -7.08 0.63
CA TRP A 77 1.10 -6.37 -0.31
C TRP A 77 -0.30 -6.13 0.25
N ARG A 78 -0.85 -7.10 0.98
CA ARG A 78 -2.13 -6.95 1.69
C ARG A 78 -2.05 -5.84 2.74
N ALA A 79 -0.98 -5.82 3.52
CA ALA A 79 -0.72 -4.75 4.49
C ALA A 79 -0.59 -3.38 3.81
N LEU A 80 0.15 -3.31 2.70
CA LEU A 80 0.35 -2.08 1.92
C LEU A 80 -0.98 -1.49 1.42
N TYR A 81 -1.85 -2.30 0.80
CA TYR A 81 -3.13 -1.81 0.30
C TYR A 81 -4.11 -1.43 1.42
N LYS A 82 -4.04 -2.09 2.57
CA LYS A 82 -4.82 -1.71 3.77
C LYS A 82 -4.29 -0.43 4.43
N LEU A 83 -3.02 -0.09 4.24
CA LEU A 83 -2.40 1.15 4.73
C LEU A 83 -2.67 2.36 3.82
N ASP A 84 -3.14 2.14 2.59
CA ASP A 84 -3.46 3.24 1.67
C ASP A 84 -4.44 4.23 2.35
N PRO A 85 -4.14 5.54 2.39
CA PRO A 85 -5.02 6.55 2.97
C PRO A 85 -6.43 6.57 2.36
N ARG A 86 -6.58 6.12 1.11
CA ARG A 86 -7.85 5.99 0.37
C ARG A 86 -8.67 4.78 0.84
N SER A 87 -8.09 3.87 1.61
CA SER A 87 -8.81 2.77 2.26
C SER A 87 -9.56 3.26 3.50
N ALA A 88 -10.51 2.44 3.99
CA ALA A 88 -11.26 2.77 5.19
C ALA A 88 -10.34 2.88 6.42
N ALA A 89 -10.63 3.79 7.36
CA ALA A 89 -9.80 3.95 8.56
C ALA A 89 -9.70 2.65 9.39
N SER A 90 -10.78 1.86 9.44
CA SER A 90 -10.77 0.55 10.10
C SER A 90 -9.81 -0.44 9.44
N THR A 91 -9.62 -0.38 8.12
CA THR A 91 -8.67 -1.24 7.42
C THR A 91 -7.22 -0.79 7.63
N ARG A 92 -6.96 0.49 7.92
CA ARG A 92 -5.60 0.97 8.23
C ARG A 92 -5.02 0.39 9.50
N ALA A 93 -5.82 0.27 10.57
CA ALA A 93 -5.37 -0.37 11.81
C ALA A 93 -4.99 -1.84 11.58
N GLU A 94 -5.78 -2.56 10.80
CA GLU A 94 -5.47 -3.93 10.38
C GLU A 94 -4.20 -3.99 9.51
N GLY A 95 -4.06 -3.07 8.55
CA GLY A 95 -2.86 -2.95 7.71
C GLY A 95 -1.58 -2.75 8.52
N ARG A 96 -1.62 -1.94 9.58
CA ARG A 96 -0.51 -1.79 10.54
C ARG A 96 -0.14 -3.11 11.20
N ALA A 97 -1.12 -3.80 11.78
CA ALA A 97 -0.89 -5.09 12.43
C ALA A 97 -0.35 -6.15 11.45
N MET A 98 -0.81 -6.15 10.21
CA MET A 98 -0.28 -7.03 9.16
C MET A 98 1.17 -6.68 8.79
N MET A 99 1.52 -5.39 8.72
CA MET A 99 2.88 -4.94 8.44
C MET A 99 3.84 -5.32 9.57
N ASP A 100 3.40 -5.21 10.83
CA ASP A 100 4.14 -5.68 12.01
C ASP A 100 4.39 -7.19 11.94
N SER A 101 3.33 -7.95 11.65
CA SER A 101 3.42 -9.40 11.48
C SER A 101 4.40 -9.78 10.39
N TYR A 102 4.33 -9.14 9.21
CA TYR A 102 5.27 -9.38 8.12
C TYR A 102 6.71 -9.04 8.53
N ALA A 103 6.97 -7.86 9.11
CA ALA A 103 8.33 -7.46 9.50
C ALA A 103 8.96 -8.38 10.56
N SER A 104 8.13 -8.99 11.42
CA SER A 104 8.56 -9.94 12.45
C SER A 104 8.76 -11.38 11.95
N SER A 105 8.23 -11.72 10.77
CA SER A 105 8.31 -13.08 10.24
C SER A 105 9.73 -13.41 9.75
N PRO A 106 10.29 -14.59 10.12
CA PRO A 106 11.57 -15.03 9.59
C PRO A 106 11.53 -15.28 8.07
N GLU A 107 10.34 -15.58 7.53
CA GLU A 107 10.12 -15.84 6.09
C GLU A 107 10.06 -14.54 5.26
N ALA A 108 9.79 -13.41 5.91
CA ALA A 108 9.74 -12.10 5.26
C ALA A 108 11.15 -11.60 4.96
N SER A 109 11.61 -11.81 3.72
CA SER A 109 13.00 -11.54 3.35
C SER A 109 13.13 -10.43 2.33
N TRP A 110 12.21 -10.31 1.36
CA TRP A 110 12.40 -9.39 0.23
C TRP A 110 12.03 -7.95 0.57
N TYR A 111 10.91 -7.73 1.25
CA TYR A 111 10.39 -6.39 1.52
C TYR A 111 10.53 -5.94 2.98
N ARG A 112 11.37 -6.61 3.79
CA ARG A 112 11.48 -6.33 5.23
C ARG A 112 11.93 -4.88 5.50
N ALA A 113 12.86 -4.35 4.71
CA ALA A 113 13.32 -2.97 4.87
C ALA A 113 12.19 -1.96 4.58
N GLN A 114 11.45 -2.17 3.50
CA GLN A 114 10.29 -1.36 3.11
C GLN A 114 9.18 -1.46 4.16
N ALA A 115 8.91 -2.66 4.69
CA ALA A 115 7.94 -2.87 5.76
C ALA A 115 8.29 -2.08 7.02
N ASN A 116 9.57 -2.01 7.41
CA ASN A 116 10.01 -1.23 8.56
C ASN A 116 9.77 0.27 8.37
N VAL A 117 10.04 0.80 7.17
CA VAL A 117 9.77 2.21 6.84
C VAL A 117 8.26 2.48 6.87
N LEU A 118 7.46 1.63 6.22
CA LEU A 118 6.01 1.77 6.18
C LEU A 118 5.37 1.66 7.57
N ARG A 119 5.90 0.80 8.44
CA ARG A 119 5.46 0.69 9.84
C ARG A 119 5.68 1.99 10.59
N HIS A 120 6.86 2.59 10.45
CA HIS A 120 7.17 3.86 11.11
C HIS A 120 6.21 4.95 10.63
N LEU A 121 6.07 5.12 9.31
CA LEU A 121 5.17 6.09 8.69
C LEU A 121 3.71 5.88 9.11
N ALA A 122 3.23 4.63 9.13
CA ALA A 122 1.86 4.32 9.54
C ALA A 122 1.61 4.64 11.01
N GLY A 123 2.64 4.54 11.86
CA GLY A 123 2.61 4.97 13.26
C GLY A 123 2.51 6.49 13.40
N GLU A 124 3.27 7.25 12.61
CA GLU A 124 3.19 8.72 12.59
C GLU A 124 1.82 9.21 12.13
N ILE A 125 1.26 8.60 11.09
CA ILE A 125 -0.10 8.90 10.62
C ILE A 125 -1.12 8.58 11.72
N ALA A 126 -0.98 7.45 12.42
CA ALA A 126 -1.85 7.09 13.54
C ALA A 126 -1.84 8.15 14.64
N ALA A 127 -0.64 8.59 15.02
CA ALA A 127 -0.44 9.59 16.07
C ALA A 127 -1.05 10.94 15.65
N ALA A 128 -0.88 11.34 14.39
CA ALA A 128 -1.48 12.55 13.84
C ALA A 128 -3.02 12.49 13.84
N GLU A 129 -3.60 11.35 13.44
CA GLU A 129 -5.06 11.10 13.48
C GLU A 129 -5.61 11.21 14.91
N GLN A 130 -4.89 10.67 15.91
CA GLN A 130 -5.29 10.72 17.32
C GLN A 130 -5.15 12.10 17.95
N ALA A 131 -4.15 12.89 17.52
CA ALA A 131 -3.93 14.24 18.00
C ALA A 131 -4.99 15.25 17.53
N GLY A 132 -6.00 14.80 16.77
CA GLY A 132 -6.97 15.69 16.14
C GLY A 132 -6.36 16.55 15.04
N GLY A 133 -5.22 16.13 14.49
CA GLY A 133 -4.61 16.79 13.34
C GLY A 133 -5.61 16.80 12.18
N ASP A 134 -5.71 17.95 11.50
CA ASP A 134 -6.49 18.05 10.27
C ASP A 134 -6.11 16.88 9.34
N PRO A 135 -7.10 16.19 8.74
CA PRO A 135 -6.83 15.02 7.93
C PRO A 135 -5.79 15.39 6.87
N ILE A 136 -4.72 14.61 6.79
CA ILE A 136 -3.69 14.78 5.76
C ILE A 136 -4.42 14.75 4.42
N ILE A 137 -4.58 15.92 3.82
CA ILE A 137 -5.17 16.07 2.50
C ILE A 137 -4.17 15.45 1.53
N VAL A 138 -4.46 14.23 1.10
CA VAL A 138 -3.70 13.61 0.01
C VAL A 138 -3.97 14.42 -1.26
N PRO A 139 -2.95 15.01 -1.90
CA PRO A 139 -3.15 15.73 -3.16
C PRO A 139 -3.68 14.75 -4.22
N GLY A 140 -4.94 14.92 -4.63
CA GLY A 140 -5.56 14.13 -5.70
C GLY A 140 -6.90 13.48 -5.37
N ASP A 141 -7.36 13.52 -4.11
CA ASP A 141 -8.69 13.05 -3.75
C ASP A 141 -9.76 14.09 -4.12
N ASN A 142 -10.27 13.99 -5.35
CA ASN A 142 -11.34 14.84 -5.89
C ASN A 142 -12.74 14.35 -5.47
N THR A 143 -12.85 13.42 -4.52
CA THR A 143 -14.15 13.03 -3.99
C THR A 143 -14.80 14.18 -3.23
N THR A 144 -16.13 14.21 -3.18
CA THR A 144 -16.90 15.21 -2.42
C THR A 144 -16.53 15.22 -0.92
N ALA A 145 -16.13 14.07 -0.37
CA ALA A 145 -15.62 13.97 0.99
C ALA A 145 -14.23 14.63 1.14
N GLY A 146 -13.31 14.42 0.19
CA GLY A 146 -12.00 15.06 0.15
C GLY A 146 -12.08 16.60 0.02
N LEU A 147 -13.02 17.08 -0.81
CA LEU A 147 -13.30 18.52 -0.93
C LEU A 147 -13.87 19.12 0.37
N ALA A 148 -14.82 18.43 1.01
CA ALA A 148 -15.41 18.90 2.27
C ALA A 148 -14.41 18.88 3.44
N ALA A 149 -13.44 17.95 3.43
CA ALA A 149 -12.33 17.95 4.38
C ALA A 149 -11.40 19.14 4.13
N ARG A 150 -11.00 19.38 2.87
CA ARG A 150 -10.22 20.57 2.46
C ARG A 150 -10.86 21.87 2.91
N ASP A 151 -12.16 22.03 2.68
CA ASP A 151 -12.89 23.24 3.04
C ASP A 151 -12.99 23.46 4.56
N ARG A 152 -12.90 22.41 5.38
CA ARG A 152 -12.79 22.57 6.84
C ARG A 152 -11.41 23.09 7.22
N VAL A 153 -10.34 22.46 6.73
CA VAL A 153 -8.96 22.91 6.98
C VAL A 153 -8.80 24.38 6.58
N ILE A 154 -9.27 24.75 5.39
CA ILE A 154 -9.18 26.13 4.88
C ILE A 154 -9.94 27.10 5.80
N ARG A 155 -11.11 26.72 6.31
CA ARG A 155 -11.88 27.57 7.24
C ARG A 155 -11.18 27.72 8.58
N THR A 156 -10.66 26.64 9.15
CA THR A 156 -9.91 26.67 10.42
C THR A 156 -8.66 27.54 10.28
N GLN A 157 -7.91 27.38 9.19
CA GLN A 157 -6.73 28.20 8.90
C GLN A 157 -7.08 29.68 8.72
N ARG A 158 -8.19 30.00 8.04
CA ARG A 158 -8.65 31.40 7.90
C ARG A 158 -9.02 32.02 9.23
N ALA A 159 -9.74 31.29 10.10
CA ALA A 159 -10.08 31.77 11.43
C ALA A 159 -8.82 32.05 12.28
N GLU A 160 -7.80 31.20 12.18
CA GLU A 160 -6.53 31.43 12.88
C GLU A 160 -5.76 32.62 12.30
N ILE A 161 -5.73 32.79 10.99
CA ILE A 161 -5.13 33.98 10.34
C ILE A 161 -5.83 35.26 10.81
N GLU A 162 -7.16 35.27 10.88
CA GLU A 162 -7.92 36.42 11.39
C GLU A 162 -7.60 36.71 12.86
N ARG A 163 -7.50 35.68 13.70
CA ARG A 163 -7.10 35.81 15.11
C ARG A 163 -5.71 36.41 15.25
N LEU A 164 -4.73 35.87 14.51
CA LEU A 164 -3.35 36.35 14.53
C LEU A 164 -3.24 37.78 14.00
N ASN A 165 -4.00 38.14 12.96
CA ASN A 165 -4.04 39.52 12.47
C ASN A 165 -4.61 40.49 13.52
N ALA A 166 -5.67 40.11 14.23
CA ALA A 166 -6.22 40.92 15.30
C ALA A 166 -5.20 41.11 16.44
N GLU A 167 -4.44 40.07 16.77
CA GLU A 167 -3.38 40.12 17.78
C GLU A 167 -2.23 41.04 17.36
N ILE A 168 -1.80 40.99 16.08
CA ILE A 168 -0.80 41.91 15.52
C ILE A 168 -1.26 43.37 15.60
N VAL A 169 -2.51 43.65 15.23
CA VAL A 169 -3.08 45.01 15.31
C VAL A 169 -3.08 45.52 16.76
N ARG A 170 -3.46 44.67 17.71
CA ARG A 170 -3.45 45.01 19.14
C ARG A 170 -2.02 45.32 19.63
N LEU A 171 -1.07 44.45 19.33
CA LEU A 171 0.33 44.61 19.75
C LEU A 171 0.96 45.86 19.13
N ASN A 172 0.63 46.18 17.87
CA ASN A 172 1.07 47.43 17.24
C ASN A 172 0.50 48.67 17.93
N ALA A 173 -0.76 48.65 18.35
CA ALA A 173 -1.35 49.75 19.11
C ALA A 173 -0.69 49.92 20.49
N GLU A 174 -0.35 48.81 21.16
CA GLU A 174 0.41 48.84 22.42
C GLU A 174 1.81 49.41 22.23
N LEU A 175 2.53 49.02 21.17
CA LEU A 175 3.85 49.56 20.83
C LEU A 175 3.80 51.07 20.60
N GLU A 176 2.82 51.57 19.83
CA GLU A 176 2.67 52.99 19.60
C GLU A 176 2.36 53.76 20.89
N ARG A 177 1.58 53.17 21.81
CA ARG A 177 1.35 53.77 23.12
C ARG A 177 2.63 53.86 23.95
N ILE A 178 3.45 52.81 23.95
CA ILE A 178 4.74 52.81 24.66
C ILE A 178 5.70 53.83 24.05
N LYS A 179 5.81 53.89 22.72
CA LYS A 179 6.61 54.91 22.02
C LYS A 179 6.20 56.31 22.42
N ARG A 180 4.89 56.62 22.45
CA ARG A 180 4.39 57.94 22.90
C ARG A 180 4.76 58.24 24.36
N ARG A 181 4.72 57.25 25.25
CA ARG A 181 5.15 57.43 26.66
C ARG A 181 6.64 57.70 26.78
N LEU A 182 7.47 57.06 25.95
CA LEU A 182 8.92 57.27 25.94
C LEU A 182 9.34 58.59 25.29
N ALA A 183 8.57 59.07 24.31
CA ALA A 183 8.84 60.35 23.64
C ALA A 183 8.36 61.58 24.43
N ALA A 184 7.55 61.39 25.48
CA ALA A 184 7.16 62.47 26.37
C ALA A 184 8.35 62.85 27.27
N PRO A 185 8.82 64.11 27.28
CA PRO A 185 9.96 64.52 28.09
C PRO A 185 9.64 64.41 29.57
N THR A 186 10.54 63.79 30.33
CA THR A 186 10.51 63.75 31.79
C THR A 186 10.67 65.18 32.34
N PRO A 187 9.82 65.64 33.27
CA PRO A 187 9.92 66.98 33.86
C PRO A 187 11.19 67.17 34.70
#